data_AF-A0A641AEN7-F1
#
_entry.id   AF-A0A641AEN7-F1
#
_cell.length_a   1.000
_cell.length_b   1.000
_cell.length_c   1.000
_cell.angle_alpha   90.00
_cell.angle_beta   90.00
_cell.angle_gamma   90.00
#
_symmetry.space_group_name_H-M   'P 1'
#
loop_
_entity.id
_entity.type
_entity.pdbx_description
1 polymer ?
#
loop_
_entity_poly.entity_id
_entity_poly.type
_entity_poly.pdbx_seq_one_letter_code
_entity_poly.pdbx_strand_id
1 'polypeptide(L)'
;MIDNRPIDFGQFWYSLGKELSEIPVAAETEILQMRSTDFADLYGVHMSSIGPYKIYGYLSVPKGDGPFPVIYYVPKNASVLEIIPQGTSNQIRSRYITFSVACRGMRTSDSPYSAMYPGQLTDGIESMSTYVYRGIVADTLRGLDFLLTFPHINKSSIVAWGNDNALLAGALHGAVTHIVSTPSFLYDSIQQASQTSSYPLEEFNDYFRLNPEKRDEVSKILAYYDLKFHASAITAETLIMADHEGGLHDSKTLSEFKENMSGQVTLHTSERSSYRDGMFAEEWVTEKLFGHDVAPIVPNHWKSE
;
A
#
# COMPACT_ATOMS: atom_id res chain seq x y z
N MET A 1 9.73 -0.94 24.05
CA MET A 1 8.73 -0.69 22.99
C MET A 1 8.02 0.61 23.32
N ILE A 2 7.54 1.34 22.30
CA ILE A 2 6.65 2.47 22.54
C ILE A 2 5.25 1.88 22.59
N ASP A 3 4.69 1.80 23.80
CA ASP A 3 3.41 1.12 24.03
C ASP A 3 2.22 2.09 23.94
N ASN A 4 2.50 3.40 23.98
CA ASN A 4 1.49 4.44 23.93
C ASN A 4 1.55 5.23 22.63
N ARG A 5 0.36 5.49 22.06
CA ARG A 5 0.21 6.35 20.88
C ARG A 5 0.76 7.76 21.18
N PRO A 6 1.56 8.38 20.29
CA PRO A 6 2.01 9.76 20.47
C PRO A 6 0.85 10.72 20.75
N ILE A 7 1.06 11.70 21.62
CA ILE A 7 -0.02 12.55 22.14
C ILE A 7 -0.65 13.43 21.05
N ASP A 8 0.14 13.80 20.05
CA ASP A 8 -0.17 14.63 18.90
C ASP A 8 -0.27 13.82 17.60
N PHE A 9 -0.37 12.50 17.69
CA PHE A 9 -0.48 11.57 16.55
C PHE A 9 -1.57 12.00 15.55
N GLY A 10 -2.78 12.31 16.06
CA GLY A 10 -3.88 12.76 15.22
C GLY A 10 -3.61 14.10 14.53
N GLN A 11 -2.96 15.03 15.23
CA GLN A 11 -2.59 16.34 14.68
C GLN A 11 -1.53 16.19 13.58
N PHE A 12 -0.56 15.29 13.75
CA PHE A 12 0.46 15.01 12.74
C PHE A 12 -0.16 14.58 11.41
N TRP A 13 -1.03 13.57 11.43
CA TRP A 13 -1.68 13.04 10.23
C TRP A 13 -2.71 14.01 9.64
N TYR A 14 -3.45 14.74 10.48
CA TYR A 14 -4.33 15.82 10.02
C TYR A 14 -3.55 16.90 9.27
N SER A 15 -2.38 17.30 9.78
CA SER A 15 -1.55 18.32 9.15
C SER A 15 -1.01 17.87 7.79
N LEU A 16 -0.62 16.60 7.67
CA LEU A 16 -0.23 15.99 6.40
C LEU A 16 -1.37 15.98 5.38
N GLY A 17 -2.57 15.55 5.79
CA GLY A 17 -3.74 15.56 4.92
C GLY A 17 -4.13 16.97 4.47
N LYS A 18 -4.06 17.94 5.39
CA LYS A 18 -4.31 19.35 5.08
C LYS A 18 -3.31 19.90 4.06
N GLU A 19 -2.01 19.72 4.29
CA GLU A 19 -0.98 20.14 3.33
C GLU A 19 -1.20 19.51 1.96
N LEU A 20 -1.50 18.20 1.92
CA LEU A 20 -1.78 17.51 0.66
C LEU A 20 -3.01 18.10 -0.05
N SER A 21 -4.07 18.46 0.68
CA SER A 21 -5.30 19.03 0.09
C SER A 21 -5.10 20.42 -0.54
N GLU A 22 -4.09 21.17 -0.10
CA GLU A 22 -3.76 22.50 -0.64
C GLU A 22 -2.98 22.41 -1.97
N ILE A 23 -2.43 21.24 -2.29
CA ILE A 23 -1.69 21.00 -3.53
C ILE A 23 -2.65 20.39 -4.57
N PRO A 24 -2.90 21.03 -5.73
CA PRO A 24 -3.76 20.45 -6.75
C PRO A 24 -3.18 19.11 -7.26
N VAL A 25 -4.05 18.15 -7.62
CA VAL A 25 -3.61 16.86 -8.18
C VAL A 25 -2.76 17.08 -9.44
N ALA A 26 -3.19 18.01 -10.30
CA ALA A 26 -2.49 18.41 -11.53
C ALA A 26 -2.00 17.20 -12.34
N ALA A 27 -2.91 16.24 -12.55
CA ALA A 27 -2.60 14.99 -13.24
C ALA A 27 -2.44 15.21 -14.74
N GLU A 28 -1.38 14.63 -15.30
CA GLU A 28 -1.12 14.54 -16.73
C GLU A 28 -1.16 13.07 -17.13
N THR A 29 -2.07 12.73 -18.04
CA THR A 29 -2.29 11.36 -18.49
C THR A 29 -1.83 11.17 -19.94
N GLU A 30 -1.09 10.11 -20.22
CA GLU A 30 -0.68 9.71 -21.56
C GLU A 30 -1.16 8.29 -21.85
N ILE A 31 -1.82 8.08 -22.99
CA ILE A 31 -2.24 6.74 -23.40
C ILE A 31 -1.04 5.89 -23.86
N LEU A 32 -0.90 4.71 -23.27
CA LEU A 32 0.13 3.74 -23.60
C LEU A 32 -0.43 2.71 -24.58
N GLN A 33 -0.48 3.08 -25.86
CA GLN A 33 -1.09 2.28 -26.94
C GLN A 33 -0.59 0.83 -26.97
N MET A 34 0.74 0.63 -26.88
CA MET A 34 1.35 -0.71 -26.91
C MET A 34 0.88 -1.64 -25.78
N ARG A 35 0.38 -1.09 -24.68
CA ARG A 35 0.00 -1.83 -23.46
C ARG A 35 -1.52 -1.81 -23.21
N SER A 36 -2.25 -1.11 -24.07
CA SER A 36 -3.71 -1.16 -24.13
C SER A 36 -4.14 -2.45 -24.81
N THR A 37 -5.31 -2.95 -24.45
CA THR A 37 -5.86 -4.20 -24.97
C THR A 37 -7.23 -3.95 -25.59
N ASP A 38 -7.83 -4.98 -26.17
CA ASP A 38 -9.20 -4.89 -26.68
C ASP A 38 -10.22 -4.60 -25.55
N PHE A 39 -9.90 -4.93 -24.30
CA PHE A 39 -10.80 -4.80 -23.15
C PHE A 39 -10.44 -3.68 -22.17
N ALA A 40 -9.26 -3.06 -22.27
CA ALA A 40 -8.85 -1.98 -21.37
C ALA A 40 -7.81 -1.04 -21.98
N ASP A 41 -7.99 0.25 -21.74
CA ASP A 41 -7.00 1.26 -22.09
C ASP A 41 -6.01 1.45 -20.93
N LEU A 42 -4.72 1.59 -21.25
CA LEU A 42 -3.69 1.87 -20.25
C LEU A 42 -3.15 3.28 -20.42
N TYR A 43 -2.97 3.97 -19.30
CA TYR A 43 -2.41 5.31 -19.21
C TYR A 43 -1.20 5.32 -18.29
N GLY A 44 -0.19 6.08 -18.66
CA GLY A 44 0.80 6.62 -17.73
C GLY A 44 0.24 7.90 -17.12
N VAL A 45 0.41 8.08 -15.81
CA VAL A 45 -0.13 9.23 -15.08
C VAL A 45 0.98 9.87 -14.27
N HIS A 46 1.25 11.15 -14.50
CA HIS A 46 2.07 11.96 -13.60
C HIS A 46 1.17 12.84 -12.76
N MET A 47 1.39 12.91 -11.45
CA MET A 47 0.60 13.75 -10.55
C MET A 47 1.48 14.44 -9.51
N SER A 48 1.07 15.63 -9.09
CA SER A 48 1.75 16.32 -7.99
C SER A 48 1.41 15.63 -6.66
N SER A 49 2.27 15.76 -5.67
CA SER A 49 2.07 15.31 -4.28
C SER A 49 2.84 16.27 -3.35
N ILE A 50 2.98 15.93 -2.07
CA ILE A 50 3.88 16.66 -1.16
C ILE A 50 5.33 16.55 -1.65
N GLY A 51 6.00 17.69 -1.73
CA GLY A 51 7.39 17.79 -2.17
C GLY A 51 7.53 18.37 -3.59
N PRO A 52 8.76 18.43 -4.11
CA PRO A 52 9.08 19.30 -5.24
C PRO A 52 8.86 18.68 -6.63
N TYR A 53 8.36 17.44 -6.72
CA TYR A 53 8.27 16.73 -7.99
C TYR A 53 7.02 15.85 -8.10
N LYS A 54 6.71 15.46 -9.34
CA LYS A 54 5.57 14.61 -9.66
C LYS A 54 5.89 13.14 -9.43
N ILE A 55 4.92 12.40 -8.92
CA ILE A 55 4.95 10.94 -8.86
C ILE A 55 4.25 10.35 -10.09
N TYR A 56 4.60 9.11 -10.43
CA TYR A 56 4.10 8.38 -11.58
C TYR A 56 3.20 7.20 -11.18
N GLY A 57 2.23 6.85 -12.01
CA GLY A 57 1.45 5.63 -11.90
C GLY A 57 0.96 5.08 -13.24
N TYR A 58 0.58 3.80 -13.25
CA TYR A 58 -0.12 3.16 -14.37
C TYR A 58 -1.60 3.03 -14.03
N LEU A 59 -2.46 3.69 -14.81
CA LEU A 59 -3.92 3.59 -14.71
C LEU A 59 -4.45 2.73 -15.86
N SER A 60 -5.12 1.62 -15.55
CA SER A 60 -5.88 0.86 -16.53
C SER A 60 -7.37 1.07 -16.32
N VAL A 61 -8.08 1.36 -17.39
CA VAL A 61 -9.53 1.56 -17.37
C VAL A 61 -10.19 0.52 -18.29
N PRO A 62 -11.13 -0.31 -17.79
CA PRO A 62 -11.88 -1.21 -18.65
C PRO A 62 -12.67 -0.44 -19.70
N LYS A 63 -12.81 -1.00 -20.89
CA LYS A 63 -13.70 -0.42 -21.91
C LYS A 63 -15.16 -0.72 -21.56
N GLY A 64 -16.00 0.30 -21.60
CA GLY A 64 -17.43 0.21 -21.29
C GLY A 64 -17.89 1.37 -20.41
N ASP A 65 -19.16 1.37 -20.03
CA ASP A 65 -19.81 2.51 -19.35
C ASP A 65 -19.63 2.53 -17.82
N GLY A 66 -19.11 1.45 -17.24
CA GLY A 66 -18.97 1.29 -15.78
C GLY A 66 -20.33 1.32 -15.04
N PRO A 67 -20.36 1.69 -13.74
CA PRO A 67 -19.20 1.98 -12.91
C PRO A 67 -18.36 0.71 -12.63
N PHE A 68 -17.04 0.86 -12.54
CA PHE A 68 -16.10 -0.23 -12.31
C PHE A 68 -15.58 -0.21 -10.86
N PRO A 69 -15.47 -1.37 -10.21
CA PRO A 69 -14.69 -1.48 -8.98
C PRO A 69 -13.21 -1.20 -9.25
N VAL A 70 -12.48 -0.82 -8.20
CA VAL A 70 -11.10 -0.36 -8.29
C VAL A 70 -10.19 -1.27 -7.48
N ILE A 71 -9.05 -1.65 -8.06
CA ILE A 71 -7.90 -2.15 -7.31
C ILE A 71 -6.79 -1.10 -7.38
N TYR A 72 -6.53 -0.46 -6.24
CA TYR A 72 -5.45 0.49 -6.06
C TYR A 72 -4.23 -0.21 -5.48
N TYR A 73 -3.23 -0.46 -6.30
CA TYR A 73 -1.95 -1.01 -5.88
C TYR A 73 -1.08 0.13 -5.32
N VAL A 74 -1.03 0.20 -3.99
CA VAL A 74 -0.38 1.30 -3.25
C VAL A 74 1.15 1.30 -3.47
N PRO A 75 1.82 2.44 -3.25
CA PRO A 75 3.27 2.51 -3.23
C PRO A 75 3.91 1.40 -2.37
N LYS A 76 4.94 0.72 -2.90
CA LYS A 76 5.69 -0.32 -2.21
C LYS A 76 7.20 -0.03 -2.20
N ASN A 77 7.92 -0.59 -1.23
CA ASN A 77 9.37 -0.57 -1.21
C ASN A 77 9.93 -1.51 -2.30
N ALA A 78 10.19 -0.96 -3.49
CA ALA A 78 10.75 -1.68 -4.64
C ALA A 78 11.39 -0.69 -5.64
N SER A 79 12.24 -1.19 -6.54
CA SER A 79 12.97 -0.34 -7.50
C SER A 79 12.22 -0.05 -8.81
N VAL A 80 11.19 -0.82 -9.16
CA VAL A 80 10.44 -0.70 -10.42
C VAL A 80 8.94 -0.82 -10.19
N LEU A 81 8.16 0.01 -10.90
CA LEU A 81 6.70 -0.04 -10.91
C LEU A 81 6.20 -1.04 -11.95
N GLU A 82 5.21 -1.83 -11.56
CA GLU A 82 4.50 -2.76 -12.43
C GLU A 82 3.12 -2.20 -12.78
N ILE A 83 2.57 -2.60 -13.94
CA ILE A 83 1.20 -2.20 -14.34
C ILE A 83 0.17 -2.81 -13.39
N ILE A 84 0.36 -4.10 -13.13
CA ILE A 84 -0.29 -4.92 -12.11
C ILE A 84 0.80 -5.81 -11.50
N PRO A 85 0.65 -6.31 -10.25
CA PRO A 85 1.66 -7.15 -9.63
C PRO A 85 2.07 -8.35 -10.48
N GLN A 86 3.35 -8.73 -10.41
CA GLN A 86 3.82 -9.94 -11.08
C GLN A 86 3.07 -11.16 -10.57
N GLY A 87 2.67 -12.02 -11.51
CA GLY A 87 1.85 -13.20 -11.22
C GLY A 87 0.35 -12.94 -11.29
N THR A 88 -0.14 -11.70 -11.29
CA THR A 88 -1.56 -11.39 -11.49
C THR A 88 -2.00 -11.56 -12.94
N SER A 89 -3.23 -12.03 -13.15
CA SER A 89 -3.82 -12.16 -14.49
C SER A 89 -4.06 -10.81 -15.14
N ASN A 90 -3.52 -10.57 -16.34
CA ASN A 90 -3.79 -9.33 -17.09
C ASN A 90 -5.29 -9.13 -17.39
N GLN A 91 -6.09 -10.20 -17.36
CA GLN A 91 -7.54 -10.13 -17.55
C GLN A 91 -8.25 -9.36 -16.42
N ILE A 92 -7.61 -9.15 -15.26
CA ILE A 92 -8.16 -8.36 -14.14
C ILE A 92 -8.59 -6.97 -14.60
N ARG A 93 -7.82 -6.38 -15.53
CA ARG A 93 -8.07 -5.06 -16.13
C ARG A 93 -9.35 -4.98 -16.98
N SER A 94 -10.00 -6.10 -17.29
CA SER A 94 -11.31 -6.12 -17.95
C SER A 94 -12.48 -5.92 -16.98
N ARG A 95 -12.26 -6.15 -15.68
CA ARG A 95 -13.29 -6.10 -14.64
C ARG A 95 -13.09 -4.91 -13.70
N TYR A 96 -11.83 -4.52 -13.47
CA TYR A 96 -11.47 -3.48 -12.53
C TYR A 96 -10.73 -2.33 -13.20
N ILE A 97 -10.99 -1.10 -12.73
CA ILE A 97 -9.99 -0.05 -12.85
C ILE A 97 -8.81 -0.47 -11.97
N THR A 98 -7.62 -0.57 -12.55
CA THR A 98 -6.40 -0.84 -11.77
C THR A 98 -5.53 0.40 -11.77
N PHE A 99 -5.05 0.81 -10.61
CA PHE A 99 -4.13 1.93 -10.51
C PHE A 99 -2.93 1.56 -9.66
N SER A 100 -1.75 1.51 -10.27
CA SER A 100 -0.49 1.21 -9.60
C SER A 100 0.35 2.46 -9.50
N VAL A 101 0.72 2.89 -8.29
CA VAL A 101 1.51 4.11 -8.07
C VAL A 101 2.93 3.76 -7.68
N ALA A 102 3.90 4.38 -8.36
CA ALA A 102 5.30 4.27 -8.01
C ALA A 102 5.55 4.89 -6.64
N CYS A 103 6.31 4.19 -5.80
CA CYS A 103 6.87 4.81 -4.61
C CYS A 103 7.81 5.95 -5.02
N ARG A 104 7.80 7.06 -4.28
CA ARG A 104 8.77 8.12 -4.52
C ARG A 104 10.20 7.60 -4.51
N GLY A 105 11.00 8.01 -5.48
CA GLY A 105 12.36 7.54 -5.67
C GLY A 105 12.49 6.24 -6.46
N MET A 106 11.39 5.57 -6.78
CA MET A 106 11.34 4.46 -7.74
C MET A 106 11.47 4.99 -9.17
N ARG A 107 11.97 4.18 -10.10
CA ARG A 107 12.09 4.55 -11.52
C ARG A 107 10.81 5.21 -12.06
N THR A 108 10.95 6.32 -12.78
CA THR A 108 9.85 7.19 -13.29
C THR A 108 9.27 8.16 -12.24
N SER A 109 9.61 7.97 -10.97
CA SER A 109 9.39 8.89 -9.85
C SER A 109 10.72 9.21 -9.14
N ASP A 110 11.85 9.16 -9.87
CA ASP A 110 13.22 9.17 -9.36
C ASP A 110 14.00 10.48 -9.62
N SER A 111 13.30 11.55 -10.01
CA SER A 111 13.90 12.86 -10.25
C SER A 111 13.10 13.98 -9.54
N PRO A 112 13.76 14.83 -8.72
CA PRO A 112 15.21 14.89 -8.46
C PRO A 112 15.72 13.89 -7.41
N TYR A 113 14.83 13.14 -6.77
CA TYR A 113 15.17 12.18 -5.71
C TYR A 113 15.09 10.75 -6.23
N SER A 114 16.18 9.99 -6.12
CA SER A 114 16.22 8.56 -6.40
C SER A 114 16.44 7.80 -5.08
N ALA A 115 15.53 6.90 -4.75
CA ALA A 115 15.64 6.10 -3.54
C ALA A 115 16.75 5.04 -3.69
N MET A 116 17.39 4.69 -2.57
CA MET A 116 18.28 3.54 -2.51
C MET A 116 17.51 2.30 -2.06
N TYR A 117 17.79 1.18 -2.72
CA TYR A 117 17.26 -0.13 -2.36
C TYR A 117 18.46 -1.11 -2.26
N PRO A 118 18.93 -1.48 -1.06
CA PRO A 118 18.46 -1.07 0.27
C PRO A 118 18.80 0.39 0.63
N GLY A 119 18.00 0.99 1.52
CA GLY A 119 18.28 2.29 2.16
C GLY A 119 17.05 3.17 2.41
N GLN A 120 15.96 2.96 1.66
CA GLN A 120 14.76 3.79 1.74
C GLN A 120 14.12 3.81 3.14
N LEU A 121 14.16 2.72 3.92
CA LEU A 121 13.49 2.69 5.24
C LEU A 121 14.14 3.60 6.27
N THR A 122 15.37 4.03 6.03
CA THR A 122 16.16 4.87 6.95
C THR A 122 16.43 6.27 6.39
N ASP A 123 15.93 6.55 5.18
CA ASP A 123 16.16 7.83 4.51
C ASP A 123 15.44 8.98 5.23
N GLY A 124 16.23 9.92 5.74
CA GLY A 124 15.75 11.07 6.51
C GLY A 124 15.16 10.74 7.88
N ILE A 125 15.38 9.53 8.41
CA ILE A 125 14.73 9.00 9.63
C ILE A 125 15.05 9.77 10.91
N GLU A 126 16.07 10.64 10.89
CA GLU A 126 16.46 11.51 12.01
C GLU A 126 15.48 12.66 12.28
N SER A 127 14.53 12.92 11.39
CA SER A 127 13.54 13.98 11.62
C SER A 127 12.19 13.65 11.02
N MET A 128 11.14 13.95 11.78
CA MET A 128 9.74 13.84 11.34
C MET A 128 9.47 14.58 10.02
N SER A 129 10.18 15.67 9.77
CA SER A 129 10.00 16.50 8.57
C SER A 129 10.72 15.94 7.34
N THR A 130 11.79 15.17 7.53
CA THR A 130 12.64 14.65 6.44
C THR A 130 12.42 13.17 6.18
N TYR A 131 11.80 12.44 7.12
CA TYR A 131 11.63 11.00 6.97
C TYR A 131 10.79 10.67 5.73
N VAL A 132 11.35 9.86 4.83
CA VAL A 132 10.79 9.64 3.50
C VAL A 132 9.36 9.07 3.54
N TYR A 133 9.01 8.30 4.57
CA TYR A 133 7.67 7.72 4.71
C TYR A 133 6.58 8.77 4.91
N ARG A 134 6.89 9.98 5.39
CA ARG A 134 5.94 11.09 5.37
C ARG A 134 5.45 11.35 3.94
N GLY A 135 6.38 11.42 3.00
CA GLY A 135 6.10 11.60 1.59
C GLY A 135 5.43 10.38 0.96
N ILE A 136 5.88 9.16 1.28
CA ILE A 136 5.29 7.93 0.73
C ILE A 136 3.82 7.77 1.15
N VAL A 137 3.50 8.09 2.40
CA VAL A 137 2.11 8.07 2.86
C VAL A 137 1.30 9.15 2.16
N ALA A 138 1.84 10.37 2.00
CA ALA A 138 1.18 11.41 1.22
C ALA A 138 0.91 10.98 -0.24
N ASP A 139 1.87 10.32 -0.89
CA ASP A 139 1.71 9.78 -2.24
C ASP A 139 0.64 8.68 -2.29
N THR A 140 0.57 7.86 -1.25
CA THR A 140 -0.46 6.83 -1.11
C THR A 140 -1.86 7.45 -1.07
N LEU A 141 -2.05 8.52 -0.30
CA LEU A 141 -3.33 9.24 -0.22
C LEU A 141 -3.62 9.99 -1.54
N ARG A 142 -2.61 10.60 -2.15
CA ARG A 142 -2.72 11.32 -3.42
C ARG A 142 -3.24 10.44 -4.56
N GLY A 143 -2.83 9.16 -4.60
CA GLY A 143 -3.36 8.23 -5.59
C GLY A 143 -4.86 7.99 -5.45
N LEU A 144 -5.39 7.97 -4.21
CA LEU A 144 -6.83 7.90 -3.95
C LEU A 144 -7.55 9.20 -4.32
N ASP A 145 -6.97 10.36 -3.98
CA ASP A 145 -7.50 11.67 -4.40
C ASP A 145 -7.67 11.72 -5.92
N PHE A 146 -6.64 11.28 -6.67
CA PHE A 146 -6.69 11.22 -8.12
C PHE A 146 -7.76 10.25 -8.62
N LEU A 147 -7.84 9.03 -8.07
CA LEU A 147 -8.88 8.06 -8.44
C LEU A 147 -10.27 8.67 -8.30
N LEU A 148 -10.56 9.35 -7.19
CA LEU A 148 -11.88 9.96 -6.96
C LEU A 148 -12.27 11.06 -7.96
N THR A 149 -11.34 11.55 -8.78
CA THR A 149 -11.64 12.48 -9.89
C THR A 149 -12.16 11.75 -11.14
N PHE A 150 -11.96 10.44 -11.26
CA PHE A 150 -12.26 9.69 -12.48
C PHE A 150 -13.76 9.36 -12.57
N PRO A 151 -14.40 9.61 -13.73
CA PRO A 151 -15.78 9.20 -13.94
C PRO A 151 -15.86 7.67 -14.00
N HIS A 152 -17.02 7.09 -13.67
CA HIS A 152 -17.25 5.63 -13.73
C HIS A 152 -16.54 4.78 -12.67
N ILE A 153 -15.99 5.35 -11.60
CA ILE A 153 -15.59 4.54 -10.43
C ILE A 153 -16.82 4.14 -9.60
N ASN A 154 -16.89 2.86 -9.22
CA ASN A 154 -17.78 2.39 -8.17
C ASN A 154 -17.17 2.73 -6.80
N LYS A 155 -17.63 3.82 -6.19
CA LYS A 155 -17.13 4.32 -4.90
C LYS A 155 -17.41 3.38 -3.71
N SER A 156 -18.30 2.40 -3.89
CA SER A 156 -18.58 1.37 -2.88
C SER A 156 -17.64 0.16 -2.99
N SER A 157 -16.70 0.16 -3.94
CA SER A 157 -15.85 -0.99 -4.27
C SER A 157 -14.44 -0.55 -4.66
N ILE A 158 -13.76 0.12 -3.73
CA ILE A 158 -12.35 0.53 -3.83
C ILE A 158 -11.51 -0.34 -2.90
N VAL A 159 -10.62 -1.15 -3.48
CA VAL A 159 -9.66 -2.00 -2.79
C VAL A 159 -8.30 -1.31 -2.75
N ALA A 160 -7.74 -1.09 -1.57
CA ALA A 160 -6.30 -0.79 -1.43
C ALA A 160 -5.53 -2.10 -1.26
N TRP A 161 -4.59 -2.38 -2.17
CA TRP A 161 -3.83 -3.62 -2.19
C TRP A 161 -2.33 -3.35 -2.08
N GLY A 162 -1.67 -3.90 -1.07
CA GLY A 162 -0.21 -3.84 -0.96
C GLY A 162 0.32 -4.33 0.38
N ASN A 163 1.33 -3.65 0.91
CA ASN A 163 1.89 -3.91 2.24
C ASN A 163 1.28 -2.93 3.27
N ASP A 164 2.09 -2.48 4.22
CA ASP A 164 1.76 -1.50 5.24
C ASP A 164 1.01 -0.26 4.72
N ASN A 165 1.35 0.23 3.52
CA ASN A 165 0.70 1.41 2.93
C ASN A 165 -0.78 1.17 2.59
N ALA A 166 -1.23 -0.08 2.40
CA ALA A 166 -2.63 -0.38 2.15
C ALA A 166 -3.48 -0.19 3.43
N LEU A 167 -2.91 -0.54 4.58
CA LEU A 167 -3.50 -0.28 5.90
C LEU A 167 -3.49 1.22 6.21
N LEU A 168 -2.39 1.92 5.93
CA LEU A 168 -2.33 3.38 6.08
C LEU A 168 -3.33 4.10 5.17
N ALA A 169 -3.49 3.64 3.92
CA ALA A 169 -4.51 4.16 3.00
C ALA A 169 -5.91 4.05 3.61
N GLY A 170 -6.26 2.88 4.17
CA GLY A 170 -7.56 2.67 4.80
C GLY A 170 -7.75 3.40 6.13
N ALA A 171 -6.68 3.64 6.88
CA ALA A 171 -6.73 4.38 8.14
C ALA A 171 -6.86 5.90 7.94
N LEU A 172 -6.27 6.42 6.86
CA LEU A 172 -6.09 7.86 6.64
C LEU A 172 -6.94 8.43 5.50
N HIS A 173 -7.64 7.58 4.73
CA HIS A 173 -8.48 8.01 3.62
C HIS A 173 -9.83 7.29 3.57
N GLY A 174 -10.92 8.03 3.75
CA GLY A 174 -12.28 7.49 3.87
C GLY A 174 -12.90 6.90 2.60
N ALA A 175 -12.15 6.78 1.51
CA ALA A 175 -12.62 6.19 0.25
C ALA A 175 -12.33 4.69 0.12
N VAL A 176 -11.40 4.16 0.93
CA VAL A 176 -11.04 2.75 0.88
C VAL A 176 -12.17 1.94 1.52
N THR A 177 -12.72 1.01 0.76
CA THR A 177 -13.82 0.15 1.22
C THR A 177 -13.32 -1.23 1.63
N HIS A 178 -12.27 -1.70 0.96
CA HIS A 178 -11.65 -2.99 1.20
C HIS A 178 -10.13 -2.85 1.21
N ILE A 179 -9.45 -3.69 2.01
CA ILE A 179 -7.99 -3.73 2.08
C ILE A 179 -7.51 -5.16 1.87
N VAL A 180 -6.50 -5.33 1.04
CA VAL A 180 -5.68 -6.55 1.00
C VAL A 180 -4.25 -6.15 1.36
N SER A 181 -3.78 -6.60 2.52
CA SER A 181 -2.49 -6.19 3.06
C SER A 181 -1.62 -7.37 3.43
N THR A 182 -0.34 -7.30 3.07
CA THR A 182 0.73 -8.13 3.63
C THR A 182 1.67 -7.23 4.45
N PRO A 183 1.45 -7.06 5.78
CA PRO A 183 2.29 -6.23 6.62
C PRO A 183 3.77 -6.62 6.52
N SER A 184 4.68 -5.64 6.52
CA SER A 184 6.09 -5.91 6.21
C SER A 184 7.06 -5.24 7.15
N PHE A 185 6.91 -3.94 7.44
CA PHE A 185 7.94 -3.23 8.21
C PHE A 185 7.44 -2.04 9.04
N LEU A 186 6.17 -1.67 8.99
CA LEU A 186 5.60 -0.59 9.81
C LEU A 186 4.75 -1.10 10.98
N TYR A 187 4.78 -2.40 11.29
CA TYR A 187 4.18 -2.93 12.52
C TYR A 187 5.28 -3.24 13.53
N ASP A 188 5.35 -2.51 14.64
CA ASP A 188 6.39 -2.67 15.66
C ASP A 188 7.82 -2.72 15.08
N SER A 189 8.12 -1.81 14.13
CA SER A 189 9.28 -1.86 13.21
C SER A 189 10.60 -2.23 13.86
N ILE A 190 10.96 -1.59 14.98
CA ILE A 190 12.25 -1.81 15.67
C ILE A 190 12.29 -3.19 16.35
N GLN A 191 11.16 -3.61 16.92
CA GLN A 191 11.05 -4.91 17.57
C GLN A 191 11.11 -6.03 16.54
N GLN A 192 10.41 -5.87 15.40
CA GLN A 192 10.46 -6.82 14.29
C GLN A 192 11.84 -6.87 13.64
N ALA A 193 12.46 -5.72 13.39
CA ALA A 193 13.82 -5.65 12.87
C ALA A 193 14.82 -6.41 13.76
N SER A 194 14.71 -6.28 15.08
CA SER A 194 15.63 -6.97 16.00
C SER A 194 15.58 -8.51 15.97
N GLN A 195 14.54 -9.08 15.34
CA GLN A 195 14.29 -10.52 15.26
C GLN A 195 14.72 -11.14 13.92
N THR A 196 15.22 -10.34 12.98
CA THR A 196 15.59 -10.80 11.63
C THR A 196 16.84 -10.12 11.12
N SER A 197 17.51 -10.76 10.17
CA SER A 197 18.56 -10.16 9.34
C SER A 197 18.13 -9.98 7.87
N SER A 198 16.84 -10.12 7.59
CA SER A 198 16.30 -10.02 6.24
C SER A 198 15.97 -8.58 5.87
N TYR A 199 16.38 -8.17 4.67
CA TYR A 199 15.93 -6.90 4.08
C TYR A 199 14.43 -6.97 3.71
N PRO A 200 13.68 -5.86 3.82
CA PRO A 200 14.17 -4.51 4.13
C PRO A 200 14.31 -4.19 5.63
N LEU A 201 13.80 -5.03 6.55
CA LEU A 201 13.86 -4.74 8.00
C LEU A 201 15.30 -4.59 8.53
N GLU A 202 16.27 -5.30 7.95
CA GLU A 202 17.69 -5.17 8.31
C GLU A 202 18.24 -3.75 8.12
N GLU A 203 17.61 -2.90 7.29
CA GLU A 203 18.02 -1.49 7.15
C GLU A 203 18.01 -0.75 8.49
N PHE A 204 17.03 -1.01 9.36
CA PHE A 204 16.99 -0.42 10.70
C PHE A 204 18.14 -0.93 11.59
N ASN A 205 18.49 -2.20 11.49
CA ASN A 205 19.62 -2.77 12.24
C ASN A 205 20.96 -2.21 11.75
N ASP A 206 21.13 -2.10 10.43
CA ASP A 206 22.28 -1.46 9.81
C ASP A 206 22.45 -0.01 10.31
N TYR A 207 21.34 0.72 10.35
CA TYR A 207 21.30 2.09 10.84
C TYR A 207 21.72 2.21 12.31
N PHE A 208 21.15 1.40 13.19
CA PHE A 208 21.45 1.46 14.63
C PHE A 208 22.84 0.91 14.99
N ARG A 209 23.42 0.05 14.14
CA ARG A 209 24.81 -0.38 14.30
C ARG A 209 25.78 0.78 14.11
N LEU A 210 25.46 1.70 13.20
CA LEU A 210 26.26 2.90 12.95
C LEU A 210 25.92 4.05 13.91
N ASN A 211 24.64 4.17 14.31
CA ASN A 211 24.11 5.29 15.11
C ASN A 211 23.36 4.79 16.37
N PRO A 212 24.02 4.09 17.31
CA PRO A 212 23.35 3.49 18.47
C PRO A 212 22.65 4.52 19.38
N GLU A 213 23.20 5.74 19.48
CA GLU A 213 22.66 6.85 20.27
C GLU A 213 21.34 7.40 19.73
N LYS A 214 21.02 7.11 18.46
CA LYS A 214 19.82 7.61 17.76
C LYS A 214 18.59 6.74 17.96
N ARG A 215 18.74 5.59 18.61
CA ARG A 215 17.67 4.60 18.79
C ARG A 215 16.41 5.19 19.42
N ASP A 216 16.55 5.99 20.48
CA ASP A 216 15.40 6.57 21.18
C ASP A 216 14.68 7.64 20.35
N GLU A 217 15.43 8.45 19.60
CA GLU A 217 14.89 9.48 18.72
C GLU A 217 14.13 8.85 17.54
N VAL A 218 14.76 7.91 16.84
CA VAL A 218 14.16 7.17 15.73
C VAL A 218 12.93 6.36 16.18
N SER A 219 12.98 5.75 17.37
CA SER A 219 11.81 5.03 17.93
C SER A 219 10.59 5.94 18.02
N LYS A 220 10.76 7.18 18.50
CA LYS A 220 9.67 8.15 18.62
C LYS A 220 9.12 8.56 17.26
N ILE A 221 9.96 8.64 16.23
CA ILE A 221 9.55 8.95 14.86
C ILE A 221 8.75 7.80 14.26
N LEU A 222 9.27 6.57 14.37
CA LEU A 222 8.59 5.38 13.85
C LEU A 222 7.25 5.10 14.53
N ALA A 223 7.05 5.52 15.78
CA ALA A 223 5.76 5.43 16.46
C ALA A 223 4.61 6.17 15.75
N TYR A 224 4.87 7.14 14.87
CA TYR A 224 3.80 7.78 14.09
C TYR A 224 3.34 6.91 12.91
N TYR A 225 4.24 6.07 12.40
CA TYR A 225 4.01 5.19 11.26
C TYR A 225 3.60 3.78 11.69
N ASP A 226 3.74 3.47 12.98
CA ASP A 226 3.41 2.17 13.55
C ASP A 226 1.92 1.83 13.35
N LEU A 227 1.65 0.80 12.56
CA LEU A 227 0.32 0.37 12.16
C LEU A 227 -0.59 0.11 13.37
N LYS A 228 -0.05 -0.32 14.51
CA LYS A 228 -0.85 -0.59 15.72
C LYS A 228 -1.66 0.63 16.18
N PHE A 229 -1.15 1.84 15.97
CA PHE A 229 -1.83 3.08 16.35
C PHE A 229 -2.84 3.58 15.31
N HIS A 230 -2.83 2.98 14.12
CA HIS A 230 -3.79 3.23 13.03
C HIS A 230 -4.96 2.25 13.05
N ALA A 231 -4.83 1.07 13.69
CA ALA A 231 -5.80 -0.02 13.67
C ALA A 231 -7.26 0.44 13.84
N SER A 232 -7.53 1.18 14.92
CA SER A 232 -8.90 1.65 15.25
C SER A 232 -9.53 2.58 14.21
N ALA A 233 -8.73 3.25 13.37
CA ALA A 233 -9.21 4.12 12.30
C ALA A 233 -9.61 3.33 11.03
N ILE A 234 -9.19 2.07 10.91
CA ILE A 234 -9.50 1.25 9.75
C ILE A 234 -10.90 0.67 9.91
N THR A 235 -11.84 1.19 9.12
CA THR A 235 -13.23 0.69 9.06
C THR A 235 -13.51 -0.18 7.84
N ALA A 236 -12.60 -0.19 6.86
CA ALA A 236 -12.69 -1.01 5.65
C ALA A 236 -12.67 -2.50 5.98
N GLU A 237 -13.39 -3.31 5.19
CA GLU A 237 -13.31 -4.76 5.32
C GLU A 237 -11.92 -5.23 4.83
N THR A 238 -11.20 -5.96 5.66
CA THR A 238 -9.75 -6.14 5.49
C THR A 238 -9.37 -7.61 5.44
N LEU A 239 -8.63 -8.00 4.41
CA LEU A 239 -7.84 -9.21 4.37
C LEU A 239 -6.39 -8.88 4.75
N ILE A 240 -5.93 -9.49 5.83
CA ILE A 240 -4.52 -9.50 6.21
C ILE A 240 -3.94 -10.86 5.83
N MET A 241 -3.01 -10.86 4.88
CA MET A 241 -2.16 -12.00 4.56
C MET A 241 -1.01 -12.02 5.57
N ALA A 242 -1.20 -12.80 6.64
CA ALA A 242 -0.18 -13.04 7.65
C ALA A 242 0.95 -13.91 7.08
N ASP A 243 2.12 -13.83 7.71
CA ASP A 243 3.21 -14.75 7.41
C ASP A 243 2.82 -16.20 7.78
N HIS A 244 3.64 -17.16 7.35
CA HIS A 244 3.55 -18.54 7.82
C HIS A 244 3.64 -18.62 9.36
N GLU A 245 3.15 -19.71 9.93
CA GLU A 245 3.22 -19.93 11.38
C GLU A 245 4.67 -19.84 11.90
N GLY A 246 4.90 -18.98 12.90
CA GLY A 246 6.23 -18.69 13.43
C GLY A 246 7.01 -17.63 12.66
N GLY A 247 6.45 -17.07 11.58
CA GLY A 247 6.98 -15.90 10.89
C GLY A 247 6.84 -14.60 11.70
N LEU A 248 7.50 -13.53 11.26
CA LEU A 248 7.55 -12.25 12.01
C LEU A 248 6.16 -11.62 12.18
N HIS A 249 5.35 -11.70 11.12
CA HIS A 249 3.99 -11.17 11.09
C HIS A 249 2.98 -12.31 10.99
N ASP A 250 3.17 -13.37 11.78
CA ASP A 250 2.24 -14.49 11.82
C ASP A 250 0.90 -14.12 12.46
N SER A 251 -0.07 -15.03 12.35
CA SER A 251 -1.43 -14.80 12.86
C SER A 251 -1.48 -14.53 14.36
N LYS A 252 -0.50 -15.03 15.13
CA LYS A 252 -0.42 -14.78 16.57
C LYS A 252 0.06 -13.35 16.85
N THR A 253 1.09 -12.90 16.14
CA THR A 253 1.71 -11.58 16.30
C THR A 253 0.78 -10.46 15.84
N LEU A 254 -0.08 -10.74 14.86
CA LEU A 254 -1.09 -9.80 14.34
C LEU A 254 -2.45 -9.89 15.05
N SER A 255 -2.60 -10.76 16.05
CA SER A 255 -3.90 -10.97 16.72
C SER A 255 -4.42 -9.71 17.41
N GLU A 256 -3.59 -9.05 18.23
CA GLU A 256 -3.95 -7.80 18.90
C GLU A 256 -4.20 -6.67 17.88
N PHE A 257 -3.39 -6.59 16.83
CA PHE A 257 -3.60 -5.62 15.76
C PHE A 257 -4.98 -5.79 15.12
N LYS A 258 -5.36 -7.03 14.77
CA LYS A 258 -6.67 -7.39 14.25
C LYS A 258 -7.80 -7.00 15.22
N GLU A 259 -7.66 -7.33 16.51
CA GLU A 259 -8.69 -7.05 17.53
C GLU A 259 -8.93 -5.55 17.73
N ASN A 260 -7.90 -4.73 17.48
CA ASN A 260 -7.98 -3.28 17.58
C ASN A 260 -8.53 -2.60 16.31
N MET A 261 -8.79 -3.34 15.23
CA MET A 261 -9.39 -2.78 14.01
C MET A 261 -10.91 -2.64 14.15
N SER A 262 -11.45 -1.53 13.64
CA SER A 262 -12.90 -1.26 13.68
C SER A 262 -13.67 -1.99 12.57
N GLY A 263 -13.03 -2.25 11.43
CA GLY A 263 -13.59 -2.99 10.30
C GLY A 263 -13.56 -4.51 10.51
N GLN A 264 -14.32 -5.26 9.70
CA GLN A 264 -14.22 -6.72 9.69
C GLN A 264 -12.85 -7.15 9.14
N VAL A 265 -12.21 -8.12 9.79
CA VAL A 265 -10.88 -8.59 9.41
C VAL A 265 -10.86 -10.10 9.20
N THR A 266 -10.49 -10.51 8.00
CA THR A 266 -10.05 -11.87 7.70
C THR A 266 -8.52 -11.92 7.84
N LEU A 267 -8.03 -12.83 8.66
CA LEU A 267 -6.60 -13.09 8.84
C LEU A 267 -6.28 -14.44 8.22
N HIS A 268 -5.43 -14.46 7.19
CA HIS A 268 -5.06 -15.66 6.46
C HIS A 268 -3.57 -15.92 6.64
N THR A 269 -3.20 -17.05 7.26
CA THR A 269 -1.81 -17.49 7.41
C THR A 269 -1.27 -17.97 6.06
N SER A 270 -0.21 -17.34 5.56
CA SER A 270 0.42 -17.73 4.30
C SER A 270 0.91 -19.18 4.32
N GLU A 271 0.65 -19.90 3.23
CA GLU A 271 1.17 -21.23 2.96
C GLU A 271 2.56 -21.19 2.27
N ARG A 272 3.16 -19.99 2.17
CA ARG A 272 4.37 -19.69 1.39
C ARG A 272 4.26 -20.16 -0.05
N SER A 273 3.05 -20.05 -0.61
CA SER A 273 2.73 -20.50 -1.96
C SER A 273 2.08 -19.35 -2.70
N SER A 274 2.81 -18.78 -3.66
CA SER A 274 2.28 -17.73 -4.54
C SER A 274 0.95 -18.12 -5.19
N TYR A 275 0.75 -19.41 -5.49
CA TYR A 275 -0.51 -19.93 -6.00
C TYR A 275 -1.63 -19.91 -4.94
N ARG A 276 -1.43 -20.56 -3.78
CA ARG A 276 -2.50 -20.71 -2.78
C ARG A 276 -2.86 -19.38 -2.13
N ASP A 277 -1.85 -18.62 -1.74
CA ASP A 277 -2.02 -17.31 -1.11
C ASP A 277 -2.65 -16.32 -2.11
N GLY A 278 -2.22 -16.37 -3.37
CA GLY A 278 -2.76 -15.53 -4.44
C GLY A 278 -4.20 -15.92 -4.81
N MET A 279 -4.51 -17.22 -4.90
CA MET A 279 -5.86 -17.71 -5.15
C MET A 279 -6.81 -17.24 -4.04
N PHE A 280 -6.43 -17.42 -2.78
CA PHE A 280 -7.23 -17.00 -1.64
C PHE A 280 -7.54 -15.49 -1.68
N ALA A 281 -6.53 -14.66 -1.96
CA ALA A 281 -6.72 -13.21 -2.05
C ALA A 281 -7.66 -12.81 -3.20
N GLU A 282 -7.52 -13.43 -4.37
CA GLU A 282 -8.39 -13.17 -5.54
C GLU A 282 -9.82 -13.66 -5.33
N GLU A 283 -10.01 -14.82 -4.70
CA GLU A 283 -11.31 -15.35 -4.29
C GLU A 283 -11.98 -14.41 -3.28
N TRP A 284 -11.25 -13.99 -2.24
CA TRP A 284 -11.75 -13.08 -1.22
C TRP A 284 -12.20 -11.76 -1.84
N VAL A 285 -11.37 -11.11 -2.67
CA VAL A 285 -11.75 -9.85 -3.33
C VAL A 285 -12.96 -10.05 -4.25
N THR A 286 -12.99 -11.14 -5.01
CA THR A 286 -14.11 -11.42 -5.91
C THR A 286 -15.41 -11.65 -5.15
N GLU A 287 -15.36 -12.42 -4.07
CA GLU A 287 -16.51 -12.67 -3.19
C GLU A 287 -17.05 -11.37 -2.60
N LYS A 288 -16.18 -10.52 -2.02
CA LYS A 288 -16.62 -9.28 -1.36
C LYS A 288 -17.22 -8.28 -2.33
N LEU A 289 -16.74 -8.24 -3.56
CA LEU A 289 -17.19 -7.25 -4.54
C LEU A 289 -18.33 -7.74 -5.44
N PHE A 290 -18.46 -9.05 -5.66
CA PHE A 290 -19.40 -9.61 -6.63
C PHE A 290 -20.26 -10.77 -6.10
N GLY A 291 -19.96 -11.30 -4.92
CA GLY A 291 -20.62 -12.47 -4.34
C GLY A 291 -19.97 -13.81 -4.71
N HIS A 292 -20.36 -14.86 -3.98
CA HIS A 292 -19.73 -16.19 -4.06
C HIS A 292 -19.90 -16.91 -5.42
N ASP A 293 -20.92 -16.54 -6.21
CA ASP A 293 -21.20 -17.21 -7.49
C ASP A 293 -20.30 -16.71 -8.64
N VAL A 294 -19.49 -15.68 -8.41
CA VAL A 294 -18.61 -15.09 -9.41
C VAL A 294 -17.21 -15.65 -9.29
N ALA A 295 -16.71 -16.25 -10.37
CA ALA A 295 -15.36 -16.80 -10.39
C ALA A 295 -14.27 -15.68 -10.36
N PRO A 296 -13.17 -15.90 -9.62
CA PRO A 296 -12.04 -14.99 -9.61
C PRO A 296 -11.32 -14.97 -10.96
N ILE A 297 -10.67 -13.84 -11.27
CA ILE A 297 -9.85 -13.72 -12.48
C ILE A 297 -8.41 -14.09 -12.14
N VAL A 298 -8.07 -15.36 -12.36
CA VAL A 298 -6.74 -15.89 -12.06
C VAL A 298 -5.91 -16.16 -13.33
N PRO A 299 -4.58 -16.27 -13.21
CA PRO A 299 -3.70 -16.70 -14.30
C PRO A 299 -4.16 -18.02 -14.92
N ASN A 300 -3.92 -18.21 -16.23
CA ASN A 300 -4.39 -19.43 -16.90
C ASN A 300 -3.80 -20.72 -16.32
N HIS A 301 -2.55 -20.68 -15.84
CA HIS A 301 -1.91 -21.85 -15.24
C HIS A 301 -2.47 -22.20 -13.84
N TRP A 302 -3.33 -21.36 -13.27
CA TRP A 302 -4.03 -21.60 -11.99
C TRP A 302 -5.42 -22.23 -12.16
N LYS A 303 -5.95 -22.27 -13.39
CA LYS A 303 -7.34 -22.72 -13.66
C LYS A 303 -7.51 -24.24 -13.70
N SER A 304 -6.44 -25.00 -13.50
CA SER A 304 -6.34 -26.43 -13.81
C SER A 304 -5.80 -27.29 -12.67
N GLU A 305 -5.79 -26.76 -11.43
CA GLU A 305 -5.54 -27.54 -10.22
C GLU A 305 -6.83 -27.75 -9.40
#